data_AF-A0A1G3XVD4-F1
#
_entry.id   AF-A0A1G3XVD4-F1
#
_cell.length_a   1.000
_cell.length_b   1.000
_cell.length_c   1.000
_cell.angle_alpha   90.00
_cell.angle_beta   90.00
_cell.angle_gamma   90.00
#
_symmetry.space_group_name_H-M   'P 1'
#
loop_
_entity.id
_entity.type
_entity.pdbx_description
1 polymer ?
#
loop_
_entity_poly.entity_id
_entity_poly.type
_entity_poly.pdbx_seq_one_letter_code
_entity_poly.pdbx_strand_id
1 'polypeptide(L)' 'MRSAYLMSTYSKGQTWGALKKAWKAYKIAKVQNDKSQMKQYAQRIQTLQKELGLKPAQFDVL' A
#
# COMPACT_ATOMS: atom_id res chain seq x y z
N MET A 1 -35.14 -0.24 -14.90
CA MET A 1 -34.51 0.10 -13.60
C MET A 1 -33.06 -0.35 -13.64
N ARG A 2 -32.09 0.58 -13.61
CA ARG A 2 -30.65 0.28 -13.77
C ARG A 2 -30.00 -0.04 -12.41
N SER A 3 -29.60 -1.29 -12.27
CA SER A 3 -28.34 -1.79 -11.65
C SER A 3 -27.88 -1.15 -10.33
N ALA A 4 -28.36 -1.71 -9.22
CA ALA A 4 -27.68 -1.65 -7.93
C ALA A 4 -26.62 -2.77 -7.86
N TYR A 5 -25.35 -2.49 -8.17
CA TYR A 5 -24.21 -3.33 -7.76
C TYR A 5 -22.88 -2.55 -7.93
N LEU A 6 -22.75 -1.42 -7.24
CA LEU A 6 -21.42 -0.80 -7.02
C LEU A 6 -20.73 -1.56 -5.89
N MET A 7 -20.28 -2.77 -6.19
CA MET A 7 -19.31 -3.45 -5.35
C MET A 7 -17.99 -2.71 -5.57
N SER A 8 -17.71 -1.71 -4.73
CA SER A 8 -16.46 -0.92 -4.72
C SER A 8 -15.26 -1.79 -4.37
N THR A 9 -14.99 -2.76 -5.23
CA THR A 9 -13.75 -3.51 -5.27
C THR A 9 -12.78 -2.59 -5.98
N TYR A 10 -11.83 -2.02 -5.24
CA TYR A 10 -10.74 -1.27 -5.87
C TYR A 10 -10.16 -2.16 -6.98
N SER A 11 -10.18 -1.63 -8.19
CA SER A 11 -9.64 -2.34 -9.33
C SER A 11 -8.15 -2.60 -9.06
N LYS A 12 -7.62 -3.76 -9.48
CA LYS A 12 -6.20 -4.11 -9.28
C LYS A 12 -5.25 -2.98 -9.70
N GLY A 13 -5.61 -2.22 -10.75
CA GLY A 13 -4.87 -1.04 -11.19
C GLY A 13 -4.81 0.09 -10.16
N GLN A 14 -5.89 0.36 -9.42
CA GLN A 14 -5.91 1.33 -8.33
C GLN A 14 -5.04 0.87 -7.16
N THR A 15 -5.09 -0.42 -6.79
CA THR A 15 -4.22 -1.00 -5.75
C THR A 15 -2.75 -0.91 -6.14
N TRP A 16 -2.40 -1.16 -7.42
CA TRP A 16 -1.06 -0.91 -7.95
C TRP A 16 -0.63 0.55 -7.87
N GLY A 17 -1.53 1.49 -8.19
CA GLY A 17 -1.28 2.92 -8.04
C GLY A 17 -1.01 3.32 -6.58
N ALA A 18 -1.81 2.81 -5.65
CA ALA A 18 -1.63 3.00 -4.22
C ALA A 18 -0.29 2.39 -3.73
N LEU A 19 0.06 1.20 -4.21
CA LEU A 19 1.31 0.53 -3.87
C LEU A 19 2.53 1.38 -4.27
N LYS A 20 2.56 1.90 -5.50
CA LYS A 20 3.64 2.79 -5.97
C LYS A 20 3.75 4.06 -5.11
N LYS A 21 2.62 4.66 -4.73
CA LYS A 21 2.59 5.85 -3.86
C LYS A 21 3.11 5.54 -2.46
N ALA A 22 2.69 4.42 -1.86
CA ALA A 22 3.14 3.98 -0.53
C ALA A 22 4.65 3.72 -0.50
N TRP A 23 5.21 3.09 -1.54
CA TRP A 23 6.66 2.93 -1.69
C TRP A 23 7.41 4.25 -1.77
N LYS A 24 6.90 5.24 -2.52
CA LYS A 24 7.51 6.56 -2.58
C LYS A 24 7.52 7.23 -1.20
N ALA A 25 6.41 7.17 -0.47
CA ALA A 25 6.29 7.73 0.87
C ALA A 25 7.24 7.06 1.87
N TYR A 26 7.36 5.73 1.83
CA TYR A 26 8.33 4.99 2.65
C TYR A 26 9.77 5.46 2.42
N LYS A 27 10.18 5.67 1.15
CA LYS A 27 11.52 6.18 0.86
C LYS A 27 11.74 7.60 1.41
N ILE A 28 10.72 8.47 1.32
CA ILE A 28 10.81 9.83 1.87
C ILE A 28 10.96 9.77 3.39
N ALA A 29 10.13 8.98 4.07
CA ALA A 29 10.24 8.77 5.52
C ALA A 29 11.61 8.19 5.93
N LYS A 30 12.16 7.28 5.12
CA LYS A 30 13.52 6.74 5.32
C LYS A 30 14.59 7.81 5.23
N VAL A 31 14.51 8.70 4.24
CA VAL A 31 15.45 9.83 4.10
C VAL A 31 15.31 10.82 5.25
N GLN A 32 14.10 11.02 5.76
CA GLN A 32 13.83 11.86 6.93
C GLN A 32 14.14 11.17 8.27
N ASN A 33 14.57 9.91 8.25
CA ASN A 33 14.79 9.07 9.43
C ASN A 33 13.57 8.97 10.37
N ASP A 34 12.36 9.16 9.83
CA ASP A 34 11.11 9.06 10.59
C ASP A 34 10.64 7.61 10.63
N LYS A 35 11.08 6.89 11.67
CA LYS A 35 10.75 5.48 11.90
C LYS A 35 9.25 5.23 12.08
N SER A 36 8.51 6.20 12.62
CA SER A 36 7.06 6.07 12.84
C SER A 36 6.33 6.02 11.49
N GLN A 37 6.62 6.98 10.63
CA GLN A 37 6.05 7.02 9.28
C GLN A 37 6.54 5.84 8.41
N MET A 38 7.81 5.46 8.53
CA MET A 38 8.32 4.25 7.84
C MET A 38 7.50 3.01 8.22
N LYS A 39 7.20 2.82 9.51
CA LYS A 39 6.38 1.69 9.98
C LYS A 39 4.96 1.71 9.41
N GLN A 40 4.31 2.89 9.42
CA GLN A 40 2.97 3.05 8.85
C GLN A 40 2.94 2.72 7.35
N TYR A 41 3.90 3.23 6.59
CA TYR A 41 3.99 2.97 5.16
C TYR A 41 4.36 1.51 4.86
N ALA A 42 5.25 0.90 5.65
CA ALA A 42 5.60 -0.51 5.54
C ALA A 42 4.38 -1.42 5.72
N GLN A 43 3.57 -1.19 6.76
CA GLN A 43 2.32 -1.91 6.97
C GLN A 43 1.36 -1.74 5.80
N ARG A 44 1.20 -0.51 5.30
CA ARG A 44 0.34 -0.23 4.15
C ARG A 44 0.81 -0.96 2.89
N ILE A 45 2.12 -1.00 2.64
CA ILE A 45 2.71 -1.74 1.52
C ILE A 45 2.40 -3.23 1.63
N GLN A 46 2.60 -3.84 2.80
CA GLN A 46 2.31 -5.27 3.01
C GLN A 46 0.82 -5.59 2.78
N THR A 47 -0.09 -4.73 3.26
CA THR A 47 -1.54 -4.90 3.01
C THR A 47 -1.87 -4.83 1.52
N LEU A 48 -1.35 -3.83 0.81
CA LEU A 48 -1.57 -3.69 -0.64
C LEU A 48 -0.95 -4.85 -1.43
N GLN A 49 0.20 -5.38 -1.00
CA GLN A 49 0.78 -6.58 -1.60
C GLN A 49 -0.12 -7.80 -1.38
N LYS A 50 -0.65 -8.01 -0.17
CA LYS A 50 -1.61 -9.09 0.10
C LYS A 50 -2.87 -8.97 -0.75
N GLU A 51 -3.44 -7.76 -0.88
CA GLU A 51 -4.59 -7.49 -1.77
C GLU A 51 -4.30 -7.81 -3.24
N LEU A 52 -3.05 -7.64 -3.67
CA LEU A 52 -2.59 -7.99 -5.02
C LEU A 52 -2.16 -9.46 -5.17
N GLY A 53 -2.20 -10.25 -4.09
CA GLY A 53 -1.70 -11.63 -4.09
C GLY A 53 -0.17 -11.74 -4.17
N LEU A 54 0.55 -10.67 -3.84
CA LEU A 54 2.00 -10.61 -3.81
C LEU A 54 2.53 -10.99 -2.42
N LYS A 55 3.76 -11.51 -2.39
CA LYS A 55 4.46 -11.73 -1.13
C LYS A 55 4.76 -10.38 -0.46
N PRO A 56 4.45 -10.21 0.84
CA PRO A 56 4.75 -8.98 1.57
C PRO A 56 6.27 -8.77 1.63
N ALA A 57 6.69 -7.53 1.42
CA ALA A 57 8.09 -7.13 1.56
C ALA A 57 8.50 -7.09 3.04
N GLN A 58 9.76 -7.42 3.31
CA GLN A 58 10.37 -7.30 4.62
C GLN A 58 10.95 -5.90 4.80
N PHE A 59 10.72 -5.30 5.97
CA PHE A 59 11.17 -3.96 6.30
C PHE A 59 11.91 -4.01 7.63
N ASP A 60 13.12 -3.44 7.72
CA ASP A 60 13.92 -3.35 8.96
C ASP A 60 13.24 -2.59 10.11
N VAL A 61 12.22 -1.79 9.80
CA VAL A 61 11.50 -0.96 10.78
C VAL A 61 10.29 -1.64 11.39
N LEU A 62 9.98 -2.87 10.96
CA LEU A 62 8.91 -3.70 11.51
C LEU A 62 9.50 -4.80 12.38
#